data_AF-A0A5H7II38-F1
#
_entry.id   AF-A0A5H7II38-F1
#
_cell.length_a   1.000
_cell.length_b   1.000
_cell.length_c   1.000
_cell.angle_alpha   90.00
_cell.angle_beta   90.00
_cell.angle_gamma   90.00
#
_symmetry.space_group_name_H-M   'P 1'
#
loop_
_entity.id
_entity.type
_entity.pdbx_description
1 polymer ?
#
loop_
_entity_poly.entity_id
_entity_poly.type
_entity_poly.pdbx_seq_one_letter_code
_entity_poly.pdbx_strand_id
1 'polypeptide(L)' 'MKELQPHQQRVVEESEQLQEKIARLGVFIDSSGIFREMCEEDKLLLCAQLAAMNAYYTILQTRIMKF' A
#
# COMPACT_ATOMS: atom_id res chain seq x y z
N MET A 1 9.85 26.72 5.02
CA MET A 1 9.49 25.37 4.52
C MET A 1 9.27 25.49 3.03
N LYS A 2 9.77 24.54 2.22
CA LYS A 2 9.53 24.53 0.78
C LYS A 2 8.09 24.05 0.56
N GLU A 3 7.24 24.89 -0.01
CA GLU A 3 5.87 24.48 -0.36
C GLU A 3 5.92 23.48 -1.52
N LEU A 4 5.18 22.37 -1.37
CA LEU A 4 5.09 21.35 -2.40
C LEU A 4 4.25 21.87 -3.56
N GLN A 5 4.71 21.62 -4.80
CA GLN A 5 3.88 21.87 -5.98
C GLN A 5 2.65 20.95 -5.96
N PRO A 6 1.53 21.33 -6.61
CA PRO A 6 0.30 20.53 -6.59
C PRO A 6 0.50 19.06 -7.00
N HIS A 7 1.37 18.80 -7.98
CA HIS A 7 1.68 17.44 -8.44
C HIS A 7 2.53 16.65 -7.44
N GLN A 8 3.31 17.31 -6.58
CA GLN A 8 4.10 16.70 -5.52
C GLN A 8 3.22 16.39 -4.30
N GLN A 9 2.35 17.34 -3.93
CA GLN A 9 1.35 17.17 -2.87
C GLN A 9 0.45 15.96 -3.16
N ARG A 10 -0.04 15.83 -4.40
CA ARG A 10 -0.81 14.65 -4.84
C ARG A 10 -0.09 13.32 -4.56
N VAL A 11 1.24 13.27 -4.74
CA VAL A 11 2.03 12.04 -4.55
C VAL A 11 2.21 11.71 -3.07
N VAL A 12 2.36 12.73 -2.21
CA VAL A 12 2.40 12.57 -0.76
C VAL A 12 1.07 12.01 -0.25
N GLU A 13 -0.04 12.65 -0.62
CA GLU A 13 -1.39 12.19 -0.23
C GLU A 13 -1.69 10.77 -0.73
N GLU A 14 -1.32 10.47 -1.97
CA GLU A 14 -1.48 9.13 -2.54
C GLU A 14 -0.65 8.09 -1.78
N SER A 15 0.56 8.45 -1.34
CA SER A 15 1.41 7.58 -0.54
C SER A 15 0.83 7.29 0.85
N GLU A 16 0.29 8.31 1.52
CA GLU A 16 -0.34 8.16 2.84
C GLU A 16 -1.57 7.24 2.76
N GLN A 17 -2.44 7.48 1.79
CA GLN A 17 -3.63 6.65 1.55
C GLN A 17 -3.25 5.20 1.22
N LEU A 18 -2.19 4.99 0.43
CA LEU A 18 -1.75 3.65 0.08
C LEU A 18 -1.14 2.91 1.28
N GLN A 19 -0.36 3.62 2.12
CA GLN A 19 0.21 3.05 3.34
C GLN A 19 -0.89 2.53 4.28
N GLU A 20 -1.97 3.29 4.45
CA GLU A 20 -3.10 2.86 5.27
C GLU A 20 -3.76 1.59 4.71
N LYS A 21 -3.95 1.51 3.39
CA LYS A 21 -4.51 0.31 2.75
C LYS A 21 -3.59 -0.90 2.89
N ILE A 22 -2.27 -0.72 2.76
CA ILE A 22 -1.26 -1.77 2.97
C ILE A 22 -1.36 -2.29 4.40
N ALA A 23 -1.39 -1.39 5.39
CA ALA A 23 -1.48 -1.78 6.80
C ALA A 23 -2.76 -2.59 7.09
N ARG A 24 -3.91 -2.12 6.60
CA ARG A 24 -5.19 -2.83 6.79
C ARG A 24 -5.20 -4.20 6.13
N LEU A 25 -4.69 -4.32 4.90
CA LEU A 25 -4.64 -5.62 4.20
C LEU A 25 -3.63 -6.56 4.86
N GLY A 26 -2.46 -6.06 5.29
CA GLY A 26 -1.48 -6.84 6.03
C GLY A 26 -2.06 -7.41 7.33
N VAL A 27 -2.74 -6.57 8.13
CA VAL A 27 -3.42 -7.04 9.36
C VAL A 27 -4.46 -8.11 9.05
N PHE A 28 -5.24 -7.96 7.97
CA PHE A 28 -6.21 -8.97 7.56
C PHE A 28 -5.53 -10.30 7.22
N ILE A 29 -4.45 -10.27 6.42
CA ILE A 29 -3.71 -11.48 6.03
C ILE A 29 -3.06 -12.15 7.25
N ASP A 30 -2.45 -11.37 8.14
CA ASP A 30 -1.65 -11.92 9.26
C ASP A 30 -2.52 -12.42 10.43
N SER A 31 -3.63 -11.72 10.71
CA SER A 31 -4.36 -11.87 11.98
C SER A 31 -5.79 -12.39 11.83
N SER A 32 -6.37 -12.39 10.63
CA SER A 32 -7.77 -12.80 10.45
C SER A 32 -7.94 -14.31 10.41
N GLY A 33 -8.85 -14.85 11.23
CA GLY A 33 -9.31 -16.23 11.10
C GLY A 33 -9.97 -16.50 9.75
N ILE A 34 -10.66 -15.50 9.18
CA ILE A 34 -11.32 -15.60 7.87
C ILE A 34 -10.29 -15.89 6.78
N PHE A 35 -9.15 -15.18 6.79
CA PHE A 35 -8.10 -15.41 5.80
C PHE A 35 -7.63 -16.87 5.81
N ARG A 36 -7.52 -17.51 6.99
CA ARG A 36 -7.09 -18.91 7.11
C ARG A 36 -8.08 -19.89 6.49
N GLU A 37 -9.37 -19.57 6.57
CA GLU A 37 -10.47 -20.40 6.07
C GLU A 37 -10.77 -20.20 4.57
N MET A 38 -10.22 -19.15 3.96
CA MET A 38 -10.37 -18.90 2.52
C MET A 38 -9.70 -19.97 1.67
N CYS A 39 -10.17 -20.13 0.44
CA CYS A 39 -9.51 -21.02 -0.53
C CYS A 39 -8.12 -20.47 -0.90
N GLU A 40 -7.24 -21.35 -1.36
CA GLU A 40 -5.85 -20.98 -1.67
C GLU A 40 -5.76 -19.96 -2.82
N GLU A 41 -6.68 -19.99 -3.78
CA GLU A 41 -6.73 -19.01 -4.87
C GLU A 41 -6.96 -17.58 -4.33
N ASP A 42 -7.96 -17.39 -3.48
CA ASP A 42 -8.25 -16.07 -2.91
C ASP A 42 -7.11 -15.58 -2.00
N LYS A 43 -6.48 -16.47 -1.23
CA LYS A 43 -5.30 -16.15 -0.42
C LYS A 43 -4.15 -15.65 -1.30
N LEU A 44 -3.87 -16.36 -2.40
CA LEU A 44 -2.81 -15.98 -3.35
C LEU A 44 -3.10 -14.61 -3.97
N LEU A 45 -4.35 -14.34 -4.35
CA LEU A 45 -4.75 -13.03 -4.90
C LEU A 45 -4.56 -11.89 -3.89
N LEU A 46 -4.94 -12.08 -2.62
CA LEU A 46 -4.74 -11.08 -1.57
C LEU A 46 -3.25 -10.82 -1.29
N CYS A 47 -2.43 -11.87 -1.25
CA CYS A 47 -0.98 -11.74 -1.11
C CYS A 47 -0.35 -11.01 -2.31
N ALA A 48 -0.78 -11.34 -3.53
CA ALA A 48 -0.33 -10.66 -4.75
C ALA A 48 -0.74 -9.18 -4.76
N GLN A 49 -1.97 -8.88 -4.32
CA GLN A 49 -2.45 -7.51 -4.14
C GLN A 49 -1.55 -6.74 -3.15
N LEU A 50 -1.27 -7.31 -1.98
CA LEU A 50 -0.40 -6.69 -0.98
C LEU A 50 1.02 -6.44 -1.53
N ALA A 51 1.57 -7.39 -2.29
CA ALA A 51 2.88 -7.25 -2.92
C ALA A 51 2.88 -6.11 -3.95
N ALA A 52 1.88 -6.03 -4.83
CA ALA A 52 1.75 -4.97 -5.83
C ALA A 52 1.59 -3.58 -5.18
N MET A 53 0.80 -3.49 -4.11
CA MET A 53 0.65 -2.25 -3.35
C MET A 53 1.96 -1.78 -2.73
N ASN A 54 2.74 -2.69 -2.12
CA ASN A 54 4.07 -2.37 -1.56
C ASN A 54 5.07 -1.92 -2.64
N ALA A 55 5.05 -2.57 -3.81
CA ALA A 55 5.88 -2.17 -4.94
C ALA A 55 5.52 -0.74 -5.39
N TYR A 56 4.22 -0.44 -5.51
CA TYR A 56 3.77 0.91 -5.86
C TYR A 56 4.10 1.95 -4.78
N TYR A 57 3.95 1.61 -3.51
CA TYR A 57 4.35 2.48 -2.40
C TYR A 57 5.84 2.84 -2.45
N THR A 58 6.71 1.87 -2.79
CA THR A 58 8.14 2.10 -2.98
C THR A 58 8.42 3.11 -4.09
N ILE A 59 7.66 3.06 -5.18
CA ILE A 59 7.73 4.06 -6.26
C ILE A 59 7.34 5.45 -5.76
N LEU A 60 6.23 5.56 -5.00
CA LEU A 60 5.79 6.84 -4.43
C LEU A 60 6.83 7.43 -3.48
N GLN A 61 7.39 6.63 -2.57
CA GLN A 61 8.45 7.04 -1.66
C GLN A 61 9.70 7.51 -2.42
N THR A 62 10.11 6.78 -3.46
CA THR A 62 11.24 7.17 -4.32
C THR A 62 10.99 8.50 -5.04
N ARG A 63 9.74 8.81 -5.41
CA ARG A 63 9.36 10.10 -6.00
C ARG A 63 9.40 11.21 -4.94
N ILE A 64 8.88 10.96 -3.74
CA ILE A 64 8.85 11.92 -2.63
C ILE A 64 10.26 12.34 -2.22
N MET A 65 11.22 11.40 -2.19
CA MET A 65 12.63 11.70 -1.91
C MET A 65 13.28 12.69 -2.89
N LYS A 66 12.67 12.94 -4.06
CA LYS A 66 13.18 13.86 -5.08
C LYS A 66 12.56 15.27 -5.03
N PHE A 67 11.58 15.52 -4.17
CA PHE A 67 10.85 16.80 -4.08
C PHE A 67 11.60 17.85 -3.25
#